data_AF-A0A7Z9I6L1-F1
#
_entry.id   AF-A0A7Z9I6L1-F1
#
_cell.length_a   1.000
_cell.length_b   1.000
_cell.length_c   1.000
_cell.angle_alpha   90.00
_cell.angle_beta   90.00
_cell.angle_gamma   90.00
#
_symmetry.space_group_name_H-M   'P 1'
#
loop_
_entity.id
_entity.type
_entity.pdbx_description
1 polymer ?
#
loop_
_entity_poly.entity_id
_entity_poly.type
_entity_poly.pdbx_seq_one_letter_code
_entity_poly.pdbx_strand_id
1 'polypeptide(L)'
;MEEFIKALPKAELHLHIEGSLEPELMFELAERNNVELPFATVEEVREAYEFSDLQSFLDIYYAGAGVLLHVSDFFDLTLAYIERVQKQNV
;
A
#
# COMPACT_ATOMS: atom_id res chain seq x y z
N MET A 1 -3.77 0.73 -27.63
CA MET A 1 -3.96 -0.50 -26.84
C MET A 1 -4.03 -0.19 -25.36
N GLU A 2 -3.10 0.58 -24.81
CA GLU A 2 -3.11 1.00 -23.39
C GLU A 2 -4.41 1.70 -22.96
N GLU A 3 -4.86 2.73 -23.69
CA GLU A 3 -6.10 3.45 -23.38
C GLU A 3 -7.35 2.57 -23.44
N PHE A 4 -7.36 1.58 -24.34
CA PHE A 4 -8.44 0.60 -24.40
C PHE A 4 -8.47 -0.28 -23.14
N ILE A 5 -7.32 -0.75 -22.65
CA ILE A 5 -7.22 -1.57 -21.43
C ILE A 5 -7.64 -0.75 -20.20
N LYS A 6 -7.18 0.50 -20.08
CA LYS A 6 -7.56 1.40 -18.98
C LYS A 6 -9.08 1.59 -18.91
N ALA A 7 -9.74 1.75 -20.06
CA ALA A 7 -11.18 2.01 -20.14
C ALA A 7 -12.10 0.79 -19.89
N LEU A 8 -11.58 -0.44 -19.85
CA LEU A 8 -12.42 -1.62 -19.61
C LEU A 8 -13.04 -1.60 -18.20
N PRO A 9 -14.32 -1.97 -18.01
CA PRO A 9 -14.83 -2.29 -16.68
C PRO A 9 -14.21 -3.60 -16.19
N LYS A 10 -13.78 -3.64 -14.93
CA LYS A 10 -13.01 -4.72 -14.32
C LYS A 10 -13.64 -5.14 -13.00
N ALA A 11 -13.28 -6.33 -12.53
CA ALA A 11 -13.50 -6.75 -11.16
C ALA A 11 -12.16 -7.28 -10.62
N GLU A 12 -11.72 -6.77 -9.47
CA GLU A 12 -10.52 -7.25 -8.79
C GLU A 12 -10.93 -8.30 -7.74
N LEU A 13 -10.64 -9.56 -8.02
CA LEU A 13 -11.08 -10.70 -7.21
C LEU A 13 -10.00 -11.23 -6.24
N HIS A 14 -8.78 -10.71 -6.35
CA HIS A 14 -7.67 -11.05 -5.49
C HIS A 14 -6.89 -9.76 -5.19
N LEU A 15 -7.05 -9.26 -3.97
CA LEU A 15 -6.27 -8.15 -3.42
C LEU A 15 -6.11 -8.37 -1.90
N HIS A 16 -4.93 -8.06 -1.39
CA HIS A 16 -4.70 -7.87 0.04
C HIS A 16 -4.74 -6.37 0.33
N ILE A 17 -5.61 -5.92 1.23
CA ILE A 17 -5.80 -4.48 1.47
C ILE A 17 -4.56 -3.84 2.10
N GLU A 18 -3.85 -4.57 2.94
CA GLU A 18 -2.58 -4.10 3.51
C GLU A 18 -1.48 -4.02 2.44
N GLY A 19 -1.63 -4.78 1.35
CA GLY A 19 -0.77 -4.70 0.17
C GLY A 19 -1.04 -3.48 -0.73
N SER A 20 -2.08 -2.70 -0.45
CA SER A 20 -2.30 -1.39 -1.11
C SER A 20 -1.75 -0.21 -0.31
N LEU A 21 -1.04 -0.46 0.80
CA LEU A 21 -0.40 0.57 1.58
C LEU A 21 0.79 1.15 0.80
N GLU A 22 0.60 2.34 0.23
CA GLU A 22 1.67 3.06 -0.47
C GLU A 22 2.67 3.64 0.56
N PRO A 23 3.97 3.75 0.22
CA PRO A 23 5.00 4.27 1.12
C PRO A 23 4.67 5.61 1.75
N GLU A 24 4.06 6.54 1.00
CA GLU A 24 3.67 7.86 1.50
C GLU A 24 2.68 7.75 2.66
N LEU A 25 1.62 6.95 2.49
CA LEU A 25 0.64 6.72 3.54
C LEU A 25 1.26 5.96 4.73
N MET A 26 2.19 5.04 4.48
CA MET A 26 2.90 4.35 5.56
C MET A 26 3.65 5.33 6.47
N PHE A 27 4.36 6.31 5.89
CA PHE A 27 5.06 7.34 6.66
C PHE A 27 4.09 8.29 7.39
N GLU A 28 3.01 8.72 6.74
CA GLU A 28 1.97 9.55 7.37
C GLU A 28 1.36 8.86 8.61
N LEU A 29 1.05 7.57 8.48
CA LEU A 29 0.51 6.76 9.58
C LEU A 29 1.55 6.51 10.67
N ALA A 30 2.81 6.25 10.30
CA ALA A 30 3.90 6.08 11.26
C ALA A 30 4.10 7.34 12.12
N GLU A 31 4.13 8.52 11.48
CA GLU A 31 4.21 9.81 12.18
C GLU A 31 2.99 10.02 13.09
N ARG A 32 1.78 9.81 12.56
CA ARG A 32 0.53 9.95 13.32
C ARG A 32 0.49 9.06 14.57
N ASN A 33 1.01 7.85 14.46
CA ASN A 33 0.95 6.84 15.50
C ASN A 33 2.21 6.74 16.37
N ASN A 34 3.23 7.58 16.10
CA ASN A 34 4.54 7.53 16.76
C ASN A 34 5.20 6.14 16.66
N VAL A 35 5.13 5.52 15.48
CA VAL A 35 5.79 4.25 15.17
C VAL A 35 7.10 4.54 14.44
N GLU A 36 8.20 3.98 14.93
CA GLU A 36 9.50 4.07 14.25
C GLU A 36 9.52 3.08 13.09
N LEU A 37 9.77 3.59 11.87
CA LEU A 37 9.95 2.77 10.68
C LEU A 37 11.42 2.34 10.55
N PRO A 38 11.69 1.14 10.01
CA PRO A 38 13.05 0.70 9.70
C PRO A 38 13.65 1.39 8.47
N PHE A 39 12.94 2.37 7.89
CA PHE A 39 13.31 3.15 6.72
C PHE A 39 13.29 4.64 7.07
N ALA A 40 14.29 5.38 6.63
CA ALA A 40 14.41 6.81 6.89
C ALA A 40 13.60 7.66 5.90
N THR A 41 13.35 7.16 4.68
CA THR A 41 12.63 7.89 3.63
C THR A 41 11.69 7.00 2.83
N VAL A 42 10.75 7.64 2.12
CA VAL A 42 9.87 6.98 1.14
C VAL A 42 10.70 6.32 0.03
N GLU A 43 11.77 6.97 -0.42
CA GLU A 43 12.67 6.45 -1.45
C GLU A 43 13.33 5.14 -1.02
N GLU A 44 13.79 5.04 0.24
CA GLU A 44 14.38 3.79 0.76
C GLU A 44 13.37 2.64 0.77
N VAL A 45 12.09 2.90 1.05
CA VAL A 45 11.04 1.88 0.95
C VAL A 45 10.83 1.44 -0.49
N ARG A 46 10.84 2.38 -1.44
CA ARG A 46 10.70 2.08 -2.87
C ARG A 46 11.88 1.27 -3.39
N GLU A 47 13.10 1.54 -2.93
CA GLU A 47 14.29 0.74 -3.22
C GLU A 47 14.20 -0.66 -2.58
N ALA A 48 13.59 -0.77 -1.39
CA ALA A 48 13.35 -2.05 -0.73
C ALA A 48 12.30 -2.93 -1.43
N TYR A 49 11.53 -2.40 -2.39
CA TYR A 49 10.56 -3.18 -3.20
C TYR A 49 11.24 -4.03 -4.30
N GLU A 50 12.48 -4.46 -4.07
CA GLU A 50 13.18 -5.48 -4.85
C GLU A 50 13.18 -6.81 -4.08
N PHE A 51 12.22 -7.67 -4.40
CA PHE A 51 12.00 -8.93 -3.68
C PHE A 51 12.71 -10.11 -4.37
N SER A 52 13.43 -10.92 -3.60
CA SER A 52 14.09 -12.14 -4.08
C SER A 52 13.20 -13.38 -3.99
N ASP A 53 12.24 -13.37 -3.07
CA ASP A 53 11.25 -14.42 -2.84
C ASP A 53 10.02 -13.88 -2.07
N LEU A 54 9.05 -14.76 -1.83
CA LEU A 54 7.85 -14.42 -1.05
C LEU A 54 8.17 -13.94 0.38
N GLN A 55 9.20 -14.49 1.02
CA GLN A 55 9.53 -14.12 2.40
C GLN A 55 10.08 -12.70 2.46
N SER A 56 10.98 -12.33 1.54
CA SER A 56 11.52 -10.97 1.43
C SER A 56 10.42 -9.92 1.20
N PHE A 57 9.36 -10.27 0.46
CA PHE A 57 8.15 -9.45 0.35
C PHE A 57 7.37 -9.37 1.66
N LEU A 58 7.11 -10.51 2.30
CA LEU A 58 6.32 -10.56 3.54
C LEU A 58 6.98 -9.81 4.69
N ASP A 59 8.31 -9.80 4.76
CA ASP A 59 9.06 -9.06 5.79
C ASP A 59 8.74 -7.56 5.73
N ILE A 60 8.73 -6.97 4.52
CA ILE A 60 8.39 -5.56 4.32
C ILE A 60 6.88 -5.31 4.49
N TYR A 61 6.05 -6.21 3.96
CA TYR A 61 4.60 -6.15 4.11
C TYR A 61 4.17 -6.08 5.58
N TYR A 62 4.73 -6.93 6.44
CA TYR A 62 4.40 -6.92 7.87
C TYR A 62 5.00 -5.73 8.62
N ALA A 63 6.18 -5.25 8.22
CA ALA A 63 6.73 -4.01 8.77
C ALA A 63 5.80 -2.82 8.46
N GLY A 64 5.28 -2.74 7.23
CA GLY A 64 4.30 -1.73 6.83
C GLY A 64 2.97 -1.87 7.58
N ALA A 65 2.44 -3.09 7.71
CA ALA A 65 1.20 -3.31 8.47
C ALA A 65 1.30 -2.87 9.95
N GLY A 66 2.53 -2.79 10.50
CA GLY A 66 2.80 -2.31 11.86
C GLY A 66 2.35 -0.88 12.15
N VAL A 67 2.10 -0.03 11.13
CA VAL A 67 1.62 1.34 11.33
C VAL A 67 0.09 1.44 11.46
N LEU A 68 -0.65 0.36 11.20
CA LEU A 68 -2.13 0.34 11.22
C LEU A 68 -2.65 -0.01 12.63
N LEU A 69 -2.84 0.99 13.49
CA LEU A 69 -3.15 0.78 14.92
C LEU A 69 -4.59 1.16 15.30
N HIS A 70 -5.17 2.11 14.57
CA HIS A 70 -6.46 2.72 14.87
C HIS A 70 -7.44 2.55 13.72
N VAL A 71 -8.73 2.59 14.04
CA VAL A 71 -9.82 2.48 13.05
C VAL A 71 -9.68 3.48 11.90
N SER A 72 -9.20 4.69 12.19
CA SER A 72 -8.91 5.72 11.19
C SER A 72 -7.84 5.28 10.19
N ASP A 73 -6.82 4.53 10.62
CA ASP A 73 -5.73 4.09 9.74
C ASP A 73 -6.23 3.09 8.70
N PHE A 74 -7.08 2.16 9.13
CA PHE A 74 -7.74 1.21 8.23
C PHE A 74 -8.73 1.91 7.29
N PHE A 75 -9.42 2.95 7.77
CA PHE A 75 -10.30 3.76 6.93
C PHE A 75 -9.50 4.47 5.83
N ASP A 76 -8.41 5.17 6.19
CA ASP A 76 -7.58 5.91 5.25
C ASP A 76 -6.93 4.98 4.22
N LEU A 77 -6.41 3.83 4.66
CA LEU A 77 -5.87 2.79 3.77
C LEU A 77 -6.92 2.31 2.76
N THR A 78 -8.11 1.97 3.25
CA THR A 78 -9.17 1.46 2.37
C THR A 78 -9.66 2.52 1.41
N LEU A 79 -9.82 3.77 1.88
CA LEU A 79 -10.26 4.88 1.05
C LEU A 79 -9.25 5.17 -0.07
N ALA A 80 -7.96 5.20 0.25
CA ALA A 80 -6.89 5.40 -0.73
C ALA A 80 -6.92 4.33 -1.83
N TYR A 81 -7.14 3.06 -1.46
CA TYR A 81 -7.33 1.98 -2.42
C TYR A 81 -8.56 2.20 -3.31
N ILE A 82 -9.72 2.51 -2.73
CA ILE A 82 -10.98 2.73 -3.47
C ILE A 82 -10.83 3.89 -4.48
N GLU A 83 -10.21 5.00 -4.07
CA GLU A 83 -9.96 6.14 -4.96
C GLU A 83 -9.02 5.80 -6.11
N ARG A 84 -8.05 4.91 -5.89
CA ARG A 84 -7.12 4.43 -6.93
C ARG A 84 -7.85 3.55 -7.94
N VAL A 85 -8.61 2.56 -7.47
CA VAL A 85 -9.25 1.57 -8.36
C VAL A 85 -10.45 2.16 -9.11
N GLN A 86 -11.13 3.15 -8.54
CA GLN A 86 -12.14 3.94 -9.24
C GLN A 86 -11.59 4.61 -10.51
N LYS A 87 -10.35 5.11 -10.49
CA LYS A 87 -9.67 5.69 -11.67
C LYS A 87 -9.30 4.62 -12.71
N GLN A 88 -9.33 3.35 -12.34
CA GLN A 88 -8.97 2.21 -13.18
C GLN A 88 -10.21 1.41 -13.63
N ASN A 89 -11.43 1.90 -13.42
CA ASN A 89 -12.67 1.21 -13.80
C ASN A 89 -12.81 -0.20 -13.20
N VAL A 90 -12.28 -0.40 -12.00
CA VAL A 90 -12.52 -1.56 -11.15
C VAL A 90 -13.68 -1.23 -10.20
#